data_AF-R2NN03-F1
#
_entry.id   AF-R2NN03-F1
#
_cell.length_a   1.000
_cell.length_b   1.000
_cell.length_c   1.000
_cell.angle_alpha   90.00
_cell.angle_beta   90.00
_cell.angle_gamma   90.00
#
_symmetry.space_group_name_H-M   'P 1'
#
loop_
_entity.id
_entity.type
_entity.pdbx_description
1 polymer ?
#
loop_
_entity_poly.entity_id
_entity_poly.type
_entity_poly.pdbx_seq_one_letter_code
_entity_poly.pdbx_strand_id
1 'polypeptide(L)' 'MDIVIKMIGVIGGIMTVIGLFGVLTGALNFFSGRKNENPQKMDSGIESMIMGGAMAAISGGITAAIIAAVGAIRF' A
#
# COMPACT_ATOMS: atom_id res chain seq x y z
N MET A 1 -1.71 -9.40 24.81
CA MET A 1 -2.39 -8.64 23.75
C MET A 1 -1.46 -7.64 23.07
N ASP A 2 -0.69 -6.85 23.82
CA ASP A 2 0.23 -5.84 23.25
C ASP A 2 1.26 -6.37 22.24
N ILE A 3 1.91 -7.50 22.54
CA ILE A 3 2.91 -8.09 21.62
C ILE A 3 2.27 -8.50 20.29
N VAL A 4 1.03 -9.03 20.35
CA VAL A 4 0.27 -9.46 19.17
C VAL A 4 -0.13 -8.26 18.33
N ILE A 5 -0.65 -7.20 18.96
CA ILE A 5 -0.99 -5.94 18.30
C ILE A 5 0.23 -5.33 17.61
N LYS A 6 1.38 -5.31 18.28
CA LYS A 6 2.64 -4.81 17.68
C LYS A 6 3.06 -5.63 16.47
N MET A 7 2.99 -6.96 16.54
CA MET A 7 3.33 -7.81 15.40
C MET A 7 2.42 -7.56 14.19
N ILE A 8 1.10 -7.46 14.43
CA ILE A 8 0.13 -7.15 13.38
C ILE A 8 0.41 -5.78 12.77
N GLY A 9 0.70 -4.77 13.61
CA GLY A 9 1.06 -3.44 13.15
C GLY A 9 2.31 -3.41 12.26
N VAL A 10 3.33 -4.20 12.59
CA VAL A 10 4.55 -4.31 11.77
C VAL A 10 4.24 -4.95 10.41
N ILE A 11 3.52 -6.08 10.40
CA ILE A 11 3.18 -6.78 9.14
C ILE A 11 2.32 -5.88 8.25
N GLY A 12 1.29 -5.26 8.84
CA GLY A 12 0.43 -4.32 8.15
C GLY A 12 1.18 -3.13 7.58
N GLY A 13 2.06 -2.53 8.39
CA GLY A 13 2.90 -1.42 7.99
C GLY A 13 3.80 -1.77 6.80
N ILE A 14 4.43 -2.95 6.80
CA ILE A 14 5.25 -3.42 5.66
C ILE A 14 4.41 -3.51 4.38
N MET A 15 3.20 -4.09 4.47
CA MET A 15 2.31 -4.22 3.31
C MET A 15 1.86 -2.85 2.78
N THR A 16 1.58 -1.90 3.66
CA THR A 16 1.26 -0.53 3.29
C THR A 16 2.43 0.15 2.59
N VAL A 17 3.65 -0.01 3.12
CA VAL A 17 4.89 0.52 2.51
C VAL A 17 5.10 -0.06 1.11
N ILE A 18 4.89 -1.37 0.91
CA ILE A 18 4.99 -2.00 -0.41
C ILE A 18 4.02 -1.36 -1.41
N GLY A 19 2.76 -1.16 -1.01
CA GLY A 19 1.76 -0.48 -1.86
C GLY A 19 2.19 0.95 -2.21
N LEU A 20 2.67 1.71 -1.24
CA LEU A 20 3.16 3.08 -1.44
C LEU A 20 4.38 3.13 -2.37
N PHE A 21 5.29 2.15 -2.29
CA PHE A 21 6.38 2.03 -3.26
C PHE A 21 5.85 1.78 -4.67
N GLY A 22 4.80 0.98 -4.84
CA GLY A 22 4.10 0.81 -6.12
C GLY A 22 3.55 2.12 -6.69
N VAL A 23 3.06 3.02 -5.83
CA VAL A 23 2.65 4.38 -6.22
C VAL A 23 3.84 5.20 -6.70
N LEU A 24 4.92 5.20 -5.93
CA LEU A 24 6.14 5.94 -6.26
C LEU A 24 6.72 5.48 -7.60
N THR A 25 6.87 4.17 -7.81
CA THR A 25 7.39 3.61 -9.07
C THR A 25 6.46 3.88 -10.23
N GLY A 26 5.14 3.82 -10.01
CA GLY A 26 4.13 4.18 -11.01
C GLY A 26 4.25 5.64 -11.45
N ALA A 27 4.44 6.57 -10.51
CA ALA A 27 4.63 7.99 -10.81
C ALA A 27 5.90 8.23 -11.64
N LEU A 28 7.02 7.58 -11.30
CA LEU A 28 8.27 7.65 -12.07
C LEU A 28 8.07 7.14 -13.50
N ASN A 29 7.37 6.02 -13.67
CA ASN A 29 7.05 5.47 -14.98
C ASN A 29 6.17 6.41 -15.79
N PHE A 30 5.14 6.99 -15.19
CA PHE A 30 4.26 7.95 -15.84
C PHE A 30 5.02 9.19 -16.35
N PHE A 31 5.82 9.83 -15.49
CA PHE A 31 6.60 11.01 -15.90
C PHE A 31 7.64 10.67 -16.97
N SER A 32 8.32 9.52 -16.84
CA SER A 32 9.27 9.08 -17.85
C SER A 32 8.61 8.71 -19.17
N GLY A 33 7.41 8.12 -19.15
CA GLY A 33 6.62 7.81 -20.35
C GLY A 33 6.19 9.09 -21.05
N ARG A 34 5.68 10.06 -20.29
CA ARG A 34 5.27 11.37 -20.81
C ARG A 34 6.41 12.13 -21.46
N LYS A 35 7.59 12.14 -20.83
CA LYS A 35 8.78 12.82 -21.37
C LYS A 35 9.27 12.21 -22.70
N ASN A 36 9.05 10.92 -22.90
CA ASN A 36 9.57 10.17 -24.05
C ASN A 36 8.46 9.80 -25.07
N GLU A 37 7.29 10.46 -24.99
CA GLU A 37 6.13 10.18 -25.86
C GLU A 37 5.76 8.69 -25.94
N ASN A 38 5.91 7.98 -24.82
CA ASN A 38 5.62 6.55 -24.72
C ASN A 38 4.30 6.31 -23.94
N PRO A 39 3.16 6.17 -24.65
CA PRO A 39 1.84 6.03 -24.01
C PRO A 39 1.69 4.74 -23.21
N GLN A 40 2.24 3.61 -23.68
CA GLN A 40 2.20 2.34 -22.94
C GLN A 40 2.88 2.45 -21.57
N LYS A 41 4.00 3.17 -21.49
CA LYS A 41 4.70 3.39 -20.22
C LYS A 41 3.93 4.34 -19.29
N MET A 42 3.20 5.32 -19.85
CA MET A 42 2.29 6.15 -19.08
C MET A 42 1.15 5.33 -18.47
N ASP A 43 0.47 4.51 -19.27
CA ASP A 43 -0.67 3.70 -18.82
C ASP A 43 -0.25 2.70 -17.74
N SER A 44 0.87 2.00 -17.94
CA SER A 44 1.45 1.11 -16.93
C SER A 44 1.83 1.87 -15.64
N GLY A 45 2.32 3.11 -15.77
CA GLY A 45 2.60 3.98 -14.62
C GLY A 45 1.33 4.34 -13.84
N ILE A 46 0.25 4.69 -14.54
CA ILE A 46 -1.07 4.98 -13.94
C ILE A 46 -1.63 3.74 -13.25
N GLU A 47 -1.61 2.58 -13.91
CA GLU A 47 -2.08 1.33 -13.34
C GLU A 47 -1.32 0.98 -12.05
N SER A 48 0.02 1.08 -12.07
CA SER A 48 0.86 0.87 -10.89
C SER A 48 0.52 1.85 -9.75
N MET A 49 0.21 3.11 -10.06
CA MET A 49 -0.22 4.09 -9.06
C MET A 49 -1.57 3.71 -8.43
N ILE A 50 -2.56 3.34 -9.25
CA ILE A 50 -3.89 2.97 -8.75
C ILE A 50 -3.81 1.69 -7.91
N MET A 51 -3.14 0.66 -8.42
CA MET A 51 -3.03 -0.63 -7.74
C MET A 51 -2.18 -0.54 -6.48
N GLY A 52 -1.06 0.20 -6.53
CA GLY A 52 -0.24 0.46 -5.35
C GLY A 52 -0.98 1.25 -4.27
N GLY A 53 -1.74 2.27 -4.68
CA GLY A 53 -2.56 3.08 -3.78
C GLY A 53 -3.68 2.27 -3.13
N ALA A 54 -4.39 1.45 -3.92
CA ALA A 54 -5.40 0.52 -3.41
C ALA A 54 -4.79 -0.47 -2.41
N MET A 55 -3.64 -1.06 -2.74
CA MET A 55 -2.94 -1.99 -1.84
C MET A 55 -2.54 -1.30 -0.52
N ALA A 56 -2.02 -0.08 -0.57
CA ALA A 56 -1.66 0.69 0.62
C ALA A 56 -2.89 0.99 1.50
N ALA A 57 -3.99 1.45 0.89
CA ALA A 57 -5.22 1.76 1.62
C ALA A 57 -5.85 0.52 2.24
N ILE A 58 -5.96 -0.58 1.49
CA ILE A 58 -6.55 -1.84 1.96
C ILE A 58 -5.69 -2.42 3.09
N SER A 59 -4.38 -2.53 2.90
CA SER A 59 -3.49 -3.08 3.93
C SER A 59 -3.55 -2.28 5.23
N GLY A 60 -3.49 -0.94 5.15
CA GLY A 60 -3.60 -0.08 6.33
C GLY A 60 -4.96 -0.22 7.03
N GLY A 61 -6.05 -0.18 6.26
CA GLY A 61 -7.41 -0.31 6.79
C GLY A 61 -7.68 -1.65 7.46
N ILE A 62 -7.29 -2.76 6.81
CA ILE A 62 -7.45 -4.10 7.36
C ILE A 62 -6.59 -4.29 8.61
N THR A 63 -5.35 -3.77 8.60
CA THR A 63 -4.48 -3.84 9.79
C THR A 63 -5.10 -3.13 10.99
N ALA A 64 -5.62 -1.92 10.78
CA ALA A 64 -6.30 -1.16 11.83
C ALA A 64 -7.53 -1.91 12.36
N ALA A 65 -8.33 -2.50 11.47
CA ALA A 65 -9.50 -3.29 11.84
C ALA A 65 -9.13 -4.52 12.68
N ILE A 66 -8.06 -5.25 12.31
CA ILE A 66 -7.57 -6.41 13.07
C ILE A 66 -7.09 -5.97 14.45
N ILE A 67 -6.29 -4.91 14.54
CA ILE A 67 -5.80 -4.39 15.83
C ILE A 67 -6.97 -4.04 16.76
N ALA A 68 -8.00 -3.36 16.23
CA ALA A 68 -9.20 -3.01 16.98
C ALA A 68 -9.94 -4.26 17.48
N ALA A 69 -10.14 -5.26 16.62
CA ALA A 69 -10.80 -6.52 16.99
C ALA A 69 -10.02 -7.29 18.06
N VAL A 70 -8.70 -7.39 17.93
CA VAL A 70 -7.81 -8.02 18.90
C VAL A 70 -7.87 -7.28 20.24
N GLY A 71 -7.83 -5.95 20.25
CA GLY A 71 -7.92 -5.13 21.47
C GLY A 71 -9.25 -5.26 22.22
N ALA A 72 -10.33 -5.70 21.56
CA ALA A 72 -11.63 -5.91 22.16
C ALA A 72 -11.78 -7.25 22.90
N ILE A 73 -10.86 -8.21 22.69
CA ILE A 73 -10.90 -9.52 23.36
C ILE A 73 -10.56 -9.34 24.84
N ARG A 74 -11.50 -9.70 25.73
CA ARG A 74 -11.32 -9.69 27.19
C ARG A 74 -11.16 -11.10 27.74
N PHE A 75 -10.17 -11.29 28.60
CA PHE A 75 -9.94 -12.47 29.42
C PHE A 75 -9.93 -12.05 30.89
#